data_AF-A0A7K4GQN6-F1
#
_entry.id   AF-A0A7K4GQN6-F1
#
_cell.length_a   1.000
_cell.length_b   1.000
_cell.length_c   1.000
_cell.angle_alpha   90.00
_cell.angle_beta   90.00
_cell.angle_gamma   90.00
#
_symmetry.space_group_name_H-M   'P 1'
#
loop_
_entity.id
_entity.type
_entity.pdbx_description
1 polymer ?
#
loop_
_entity_poly.entity_id
_entity_poly.type
_entity_poly.pdbx_seq_one_letter_code
_entity_poly.pdbx_strand_id
1 'polypeptide(L)'
;MENQLFDLKKIREITSPIENLQGKVNQLANLVNQFESEKLKISQYSDNEFLLTQITDLTPVLESINKKLKKIFTNNINKFLNLNHKLTIKYKTNLKNTLKLFDLNEDNTITVGQSLIEKRKISKIITQVSYTPSISIKQWLELIDALNENTVFLSSAEKLQKSYLKIVKKRLEYELKKIPFETPSSIIEEFEKQFNTNHDLTYEKFLKTIKSKLTEEELQIKKELLAKSKQKQEIEELKKTQEEQTETFESYLKLSEKEFERKLRKRKREKLIDVKESENQKKLELSDEISEKIEKFKMKFDKKSDENYLAKENIDEDPLEIIRERKKKKEKEYKKFKDHFESD
;
A
#
# COMPACT_ATOMS: atom_id res chain seq x y z
N MET A 1 -6.53 -10.07 -39.81
CA MET A 1 -6.70 -8.86 -40.64
C MET A 1 -5.70 -7.82 -40.19
N GLU A 2 -4.56 -7.77 -40.87
CA GLU A 2 -3.51 -6.76 -40.71
C GLU A 2 -3.99 -5.41 -41.28
N ASN A 3 -4.95 -4.78 -40.62
CA ASN A 3 -5.11 -3.36 -40.81
C ASN A 3 -4.00 -2.70 -40.01
N GLN A 4 -2.94 -2.31 -40.73
CA GLN A 4 -2.02 -1.24 -40.35
C GLN A 4 -2.85 0.02 -40.04
N LEU A 5 -3.52 0.00 -38.89
CA LEU A 5 -4.25 1.11 -38.30
C LEU A 5 -3.22 2.20 -38.10
N PHE A 6 -3.29 3.23 -38.95
CA PHE A 6 -2.48 4.45 -38.90
C PHE A 6 -2.09 4.80 -37.47
N ASP A 7 -0.85 4.46 -37.14
CA ASP A 7 -0.31 4.53 -35.80
C ASP A 7 -0.11 6.01 -35.45
N LEU A 8 -0.60 6.44 -34.28
CA LEU A 8 -0.33 7.80 -33.77
C LEU A 8 1.18 8.07 -33.71
N LYS A 9 1.99 7.01 -33.60
CA LYS A 9 3.44 7.06 -33.77
C LYS A 9 3.87 7.60 -35.13
N LYS A 10 3.27 7.15 -36.25
CA LYS A 10 3.57 7.67 -37.59
C LYS A 10 3.17 9.14 -37.73
N ILE A 11 2.04 9.55 -37.14
CA ILE A 11 1.64 10.97 -37.13
C ILE A 11 2.68 11.79 -36.34
N ARG A 12 3.15 11.26 -35.21
CA ARG A 12 4.18 11.91 -34.38
C ARG A 12 5.55 11.98 -35.05
N GLU A 13 5.92 10.95 -35.81
CA GLU A 13 7.14 10.93 -36.64
C GLU A 13 7.06 12.01 -37.73
N ILE A 14 5.91 12.19 -38.37
CA ILE A 14 5.69 13.24 -39.37
C ILE A 14 5.72 14.64 -38.73
N THR A 15 5.34 14.79 -37.46
CA THR A 15 5.36 16.10 -36.76
C THR A 15 6.73 16.50 -36.20
N SER A 16 7.62 15.55 -35.91
CA SER A 16 8.92 15.83 -35.27
C SER A 16 9.84 16.79 -36.05
N PRO A 17 9.94 16.73 -37.40
CA PRO A 17 10.75 17.67 -38.17
C PRO A 17 10.33 19.15 -38.04
N ILE A 18 9.08 19.42 -37.67
CA ILE A 18 8.55 20.79 -37.60
C ILE A 18 8.93 21.47 -36.29
N GLU A 19 8.98 20.73 -35.19
CA GLU A 19 9.51 21.22 -33.92
C GLU A 19 10.98 21.64 -34.09
N ASN A 20 11.76 20.84 -34.82
CA ASN A 20 13.14 21.17 -35.18
C ASN A 20 13.24 22.42 -36.06
N LEU A 21 12.36 22.58 -37.05
CA LEU A 21 12.31 23.78 -37.89
C LEU A 21 11.90 25.02 -37.09
N GLN A 22 10.98 24.90 -36.14
CA GLN A 22 10.59 25.98 -35.23
C GLN A 22 11.75 26.42 -34.34
N GLY A 23 12.54 25.46 -33.83
CA GLY A 23 13.78 25.74 -33.13
C GLY A 23 14.76 26.56 -33.98
N LYS A 24 14.99 26.15 -35.24
CA LYS A 24 15.91 26.84 -36.17
C LYS A 24 15.44 28.26 -36.53
N VAL A 25 14.13 28.47 -36.70
CA VAL A 25 13.58 29.82 -36.98
C VAL A 25 13.71 30.73 -35.77
N ASN A 26 13.50 30.21 -34.56
CA ASN A 26 13.71 30.97 -33.34
C ASN A 26 15.20 31.30 -33.11
N GLN A 27 16.11 30.38 -33.43
CA GLN A 27 17.56 30.65 -33.41
C GLN A 27 17.93 31.76 -34.40
N LEU A 28 17.40 31.73 -35.63
CA LEU A 28 17.59 32.81 -36.60
C LEU A 28 17.06 34.16 -36.10
N ALA A 29 15.88 34.16 -35.47
CA ALA A 29 15.34 35.38 -34.87
C ALA A 29 16.25 35.93 -33.75
N ASN A 30 16.83 35.05 -32.94
CA ASN A 30 17.76 35.43 -31.89
C ASN A 30 19.08 35.98 -32.46
N LEU A 31 19.62 35.39 -33.53
CA LEU A 31 20.81 35.89 -34.22
C LEU A 31 20.59 37.29 -34.79
N VAL A 32 19.40 37.56 -35.35
CA VAL A 32 19.04 38.91 -35.84
C VAL A 32 19.00 39.91 -34.69
N ASN A 33 18.41 39.55 -33.55
CA ASN A 33 18.37 40.42 -32.36
C ASN A 33 19.78 40.63 -31.75
N GLN A 34 20.62 39.60 -31.77
CA GLN A 34 22.02 39.69 -31.36
C GLN A 34 22.80 40.63 -32.28
N PHE A 35 22.60 40.53 -33.60
CA PHE A 35 23.21 41.43 -34.57
C PHE A 35 22.81 42.89 -34.34
N GLU A 36 21.56 43.19 -34.00
CA GLU A 36 21.14 44.54 -33.59
C GLU A 36 21.88 45.03 -32.33
N SER A 37 22.03 44.14 -31.33
CA SER A 37 22.76 44.47 -30.09
C SER A 37 24.26 44.68 -30.32
N GLU A 38 24.87 43.93 -31.23
CA GLU A 38 26.28 44.06 -31.61
C GLU A 38 26.51 45.29 -32.48
N LYS A 39 25.58 45.63 -33.38
CA LYS A 39 25.58 46.88 -34.13
C LYS A 39 25.60 48.09 -33.18
N LEU A 40 24.77 48.08 -32.13
CA LEU A 40 24.76 49.17 -31.13
C LEU A 40 26.12 49.31 -30.44
N LYS A 41 26.79 48.20 -30.10
CA LYS A 41 28.14 48.22 -29.54
C LYS A 41 29.15 48.76 -30.56
N ILE A 42 29.14 48.28 -31.80
CA ILE A 42 30.07 48.74 -32.84
C ILE A 42 29.89 50.25 -33.09
N SER A 43 28.66 50.75 -33.13
CA SER A 43 28.38 52.19 -33.29
C SER A 43 28.90 53.06 -32.13
N GLN A 44 29.16 52.48 -30.96
CA GLN A 44 29.72 53.20 -29.80
C GLN A 44 31.25 53.23 -29.78
N TYR A 45 31.92 52.33 -30.52
CA TYR A 45 33.38 52.12 -30.43
C TYR A 45 34.12 52.25 -31.77
N SER A 46 33.43 52.51 -32.89
CA SER A 46 34.03 52.58 -34.24
C SER A 46 33.99 54.00 -34.82
N ASP A 47 35.16 54.55 -35.14
CA ASP A 47 35.32 55.85 -35.82
C ASP A 47 35.21 55.76 -37.36
N ASN A 48 35.04 54.56 -37.92
CA ASN A 48 35.03 54.35 -39.37
C ASN A 48 33.61 54.47 -39.95
N GLU A 49 33.24 55.69 -40.35
CA GLU A 49 31.91 56.02 -40.89
C GLU A 49 31.48 55.14 -42.07
N PHE A 50 32.42 54.74 -42.92
CA PHE A 50 32.13 53.90 -44.10
C PHE A 50 31.68 52.47 -43.72
N LEU A 51 32.22 51.90 -42.65
CA LEU A 51 31.77 50.59 -42.16
C LEU A 51 30.41 50.70 -41.47
N LEU A 52 30.18 51.80 -40.75
CA LEU A 52 28.89 52.05 -40.10
C LEU A 52 27.77 52.22 -41.12
N THR A 53 28.00 52.94 -42.23
CA THR A 53 27.00 53.09 -43.30
C THR A 53 26.66 51.76 -43.98
N GLN A 54 27.66 50.92 -44.26
CA GLN A 54 27.42 49.57 -44.79
C GLN A 54 26.63 48.68 -43.82
N ILE A 55 26.95 48.73 -42.53
CA ILE A 55 26.21 47.98 -41.50
C ILE A 55 24.77 48.50 -41.39
N THR A 56 24.57 49.82 -41.45
CA THR A 56 23.22 50.41 -41.43
C THR A 56 22.41 50.02 -42.65
N ASP A 57 23.02 49.88 -43.83
CA ASP A 57 22.36 49.48 -45.07
C ASP A 57 22.04 47.97 -45.11
N LEU A 58 22.88 47.13 -44.50
CA LEU A 58 22.64 45.69 -44.38
C LEU A 58 21.54 45.34 -43.37
N THR A 59 21.35 46.16 -42.34
CA THR A 59 20.34 45.95 -41.29
C THR A 59 18.90 45.79 -41.84
N PRO A 60 18.37 46.73 -42.67
CA PRO A 60 17.02 46.61 -43.22
C PRO A 60 16.87 45.41 -44.16
N VAL A 61 17.93 45.02 -44.88
CA VAL A 61 17.93 43.82 -45.71
C VAL A 61 17.74 42.57 -44.84
N LEU A 62 18.51 42.46 -43.76
CA LEU A 62 18.47 41.35 -42.82
C LEU A 62 17.12 41.26 -42.08
N GLU A 63 16.56 42.41 -41.65
CA GLU A 63 15.21 42.48 -41.11
C GLU A 63 14.14 42.04 -42.11
N SER A 64 14.27 42.46 -43.38
CA SER A 64 13.30 42.11 -44.42
C SER A 64 13.29 40.60 -44.69
N ILE A 65 14.47 39.97 -44.67
CA ILE A 65 14.65 38.52 -44.81
C ILE A 65 14.02 37.82 -43.61
N ASN A 66 14.29 38.28 -42.39
CA ASN A 66 13.70 37.72 -41.17
C ASN A 66 12.16 37.82 -41.18
N LYS A 67 11.60 38.99 -41.55
CA LYS A 67 10.15 39.21 -41.67
C LYS A 67 9.52 38.29 -42.71
N LYS A 68 10.14 38.14 -43.90
CA LYS A 68 9.68 37.22 -44.96
C LYS A 68 9.73 35.76 -44.50
N LEU A 69 10.84 35.34 -43.88
CA LEU A 69 11.00 33.97 -43.37
C LEU A 69 9.99 33.65 -42.29
N LYS A 70 9.78 34.55 -41.31
CA LYS A 70 8.74 34.39 -40.28
C LYS A 70 7.35 34.25 -40.89
N LYS A 71 7.01 35.07 -41.90
CA LYS A 71 5.70 35.00 -42.58
C LYS A 71 5.50 33.69 -43.35
N ILE A 72 6.52 33.23 -44.07
CA ILE A 72 6.48 31.94 -44.78
C ILE A 72 6.34 30.80 -43.77
N PHE A 73 7.11 30.87 -42.69
CA PHE A 73 7.13 29.85 -41.65
C PHE A 73 5.79 29.73 -40.90
N THR A 74 5.20 30.85 -40.46
CA THR A 74 3.89 30.83 -39.79
C THR A 74 2.79 30.31 -40.71
N ASN A 75 2.81 30.69 -41.99
CA ASN A 75 1.85 30.17 -42.96
C ASN A 75 1.99 28.64 -43.15
N ASN A 76 3.23 28.14 -43.23
CA ASN A 76 3.50 26.71 -43.37
C ASN A 76 3.14 25.92 -42.11
N ILE A 77 3.44 26.44 -40.92
CA ILE A 77 2.97 25.86 -39.66
C ILE A 77 1.45 25.78 -39.65
N ASN A 78 0.75 26.87 -39.99
CA ASN A 78 -0.71 26.90 -39.94
C ASN A 78 -1.33 25.89 -40.91
N LYS A 79 -0.79 25.79 -42.14
CA LYS A 79 -1.19 24.76 -43.10
C LYS A 79 -0.95 23.35 -42.56
N PHE A 80 0.19 23.12 -41.91
CA PHE A 80 0.51 21.82 -41.33
C PHE A 80 -0.36 21.47 -40.12
N LEU A 81 -0.57 22.41 -39.19
CA LEU A 81 -1.46 22.22 -38.05
C LEU A 81 -2.88 21.90 -38.51
N ASN A 82 -3.36 22.59 -39.55
CA ASN A 82 -4.64 22.28 -40.18
C ASN A 82 -4.66 20.86 -40.78
N LEU A 83 -3.59 20.42 -41.44
CA LEU A 83 -3.47 19.07 -41.97
C LEU A 83 -3.45 18.03 -40.84
N ASN A 84 -2.67 18.26 -39.79
CA ASN A 84 -2.59 17.38 -38.62
C ASN A 84 -3.94 17.29 -37.89
N HIS A 85 -4.64 18.42 -37.74
CA HIS A 85 -5.98 18.45 -37.18
C HIS A 85 -6.97 17.63 -38.03
N LYS A 86 -6.96 17.80 -39.36
CA LYS A 86 -7.78 17.01 -40.28
C LYS A 86 -7.47 15.51 -40.20
N LEU A 87 -6.19 15.14 -40.16
CA LEU A 87 -5.77 13.74 -40.00
C LEU A 87 -6.24 13.16 -38.66
N THR A 88 -6.12 13.92 -37.59
CA THR A 88 -6.56 13.51 -36.25
C THR A 88 -8.08 13.31 -36.20
N ILE A 89 -8.86 14.22 -36.78
CA ILE A 89 -10.32 14.06 -36.88
C ILE A 89 -10.67 12.83 -37.71
N LYS A 90 -10.03 12.64 -38.87
CA LYS A 90 -10.26 11.48 -39.73
C LYS A 90 -9.91 10.17 -39.02
N TYR A 91 -8.84 10.16 -38.23
CA TYR A 91 -8.49 9.02 -37.39
C TYR A 91 -9.53 8.73 -36.32
N LYS A 92 -9.94 9.75 -35.53
CA LYS A 92 -10.95 9.60 -34.48
C LYS A 92 -12.28 9.11 -35.02
N THR A 93 -12.71 9.64 -36.17
CA THR A 93 -13.96 9.23 -36.83
C THR A 93 -13.87 7.80 -37.35
N ASN A 94 -12.75 7.43 -37.99
CA ASN A 94 -12.54 6.06 -38.44
C ASN A 94 -12.51 5.08 -37.26
N LEU A 95 -11.79 5.39 -36.18
CA LEU A 95 -11.79 4.59 -34.95
C LEU A 95 -13.20 4.43 -34.37
N LYS A 96 -13.97 5.52 -34.31
CA LYS A 96 -15.35 5.47 -33.81
C LYS A 96 -16.21 4.55 -34.69
N ASN A 97 -16.03 4.60 -36.00
CA ASN A 97 -16.76 3.75 -36.94
C ASN A 97 -16.32 2.28 -36.83
N THR A 98 -15.01 2.00 -36.71
CA THR A 98 -14.54 0.64 -36.48
C THR A 98 -15.05 0.11 -35.15
N LEU A 99 -15.02 0.90 -34.08
CA LEU A 99 -15.53 0.51 -32.76
C LEU A 99 -17.04 0.26 -32.75
N LYS A 100 -17.82 0.98 -33.56
CA LYS A 100 -19.25 0.71 -33.75
C LYS A 100 -19.52 -0.60 -34.49
N LEU A 101 -18.61 -1.01 -35.37
CA LEU A 101 -18.68 -2.26 -36.13
C LEU A 101 -18.07 -3.45 -35.36
N PHE A 102 -17.41 -3.20 -34.23
CA PHE A 102 -16.93 -4.25 -33.35
C PHE A 102 -18.11 -4.77 -32.51
N ASP A 103 -18.66 -5.91 -32.91
CA ASP A 103 -19.54 -6.69 -32.04
C ASP A 103 -18.73 -7.20 -30.83
N LEU A 104 -19.22 -6.88 -29.64
CA LEU A 104 -18.60 -7.24 -28.36
C LEU A 104 -18.84 -8.73 -28.07
N ASN A 105 -18.08 -9.60 -28.72
CA ASN A 105 -17.90 -10.99 -28.30
C ASN A 105 -16.90 -11.05 -27.12
N GLU A 106 -17.09 -11.98 -26.17
CA GLU A 106 -16.27 -12.12 -24.96
C GLU A 106 -14.75 -12.15 -25.27
N ASP A 107 -14.34 -12.86 -26.33
CA ASP A 107 -12.94 -12.95 -26.76
C ASP A 107 -12.35 -11.61 -27.22
N ASN A 108 -13.15 -10.77 -27.88
CA ASN A 108 -12.74 -9.44 -28.32
C ASN A 108 -12.61 -8.49 -27.13
N THR A 109 -13.47 -8.61 -26.11
CA THR A 109 -13.33 -7.83 -24.87
C THR A 109 -12.11 -8.22 -24.05
N ILE A 110 -11.76 -9.51 -24.02
CA ILE A 110 -10.55 -10.00 -23.33
C ILE A 110 -9.30 -9.49 -24.02
N THR A 111 -9.21 -9.56 -25.35
CA THR A 111 -8.06 -9.06 -26.11
C THR A 111 -7.94 -7.52 -26.04
N VAL A 112 -9.05 -6.78 -26.08
CA VAL A 112 -9.05 -5.33 -25.84
C VAL A 112 -8.61 -5.02 -24.40
N GLY A 113 -9.14 -5.73 -23.41
CA GLY A 113 -8.76 -5.59 -21.99
C GLY A 113 -7.29 -5.87 -21.75
N GLN A 114 -6.76 -6.95 -22.32
CA GLN A 114 -5.34 -7.30 -22.27
C GLN A 114 -4.48 -6.24 -22.95
N SER A 115 -4.87 -5.74 -24.12
CA SER A 115 -4.13 -4.66 -24.80
C SER A 115 -4.09 -3.34 -24.00
N LEU A 116 -5.15 -3.05 -23.22
CA LEU A 116 -5.24 -1.89 -22.33
C LEU A 116 -4.39 -2.08 -21.06
N ILE A 117 -4.33 -3.30 -20.53
CA ILE A 117 -3.48 -3.68 -19.38
C ILE A 117 -2.01 -3.68 -19.78
N GLU A 118 -1.65 -4.28 -20.91
CA GLU A 118 -0.28 -4.35 -21.42
C GLU A 118 0.26 -2.96 -21.74
N LYS A 119 -0.57 -2.08 -22.30
CA LYS A 119 -0.14 -0.72 -22.64
C LYS A 119 0.02 0.19 -21.43
N ARG A 120 -0.41 -0.21 -20.22
CA ARG A 120 -0.20 0.31 -18.83
C ARG A 120 0.23 1.76 -18.59
N LYS A 121 0.03 2.65 -19.56
CA LYS A 121 -0.19 4.07 -19.37
C LYS A 121 -1.69 4.15 -19.16
N ILE A 122 -2.09 4.17 -17.89
CA ILE A 122 -3.39 4.69 -17.50
C ILE A 122 -3.37 6.18 -17.88
N SER A 123 -3.51 6.49 -19.16
CA SER A 123 -4.15 7.72 -19.55
C SER A 123 -5.60 7.51 -19.16
N LYS A 124 -5.96 8.00 -17.98
CA LYS A 124 -7.34 8.28 -17.65
C LYS A 124 -7.83 9.19 -18.79
N ILE A 125 -8.45 8.62 -19.83
CA ILE A 125 -9.04 9.41 -20.90
C ILE A 125 -10.27 10.02 -20.26
N ILE A 126 -10.07 11.19 -19.66
CA ILE A 126 -11.13 12.07 -19.21
C ILE A 126 -11.74 12.60 -20.52
N THR A 127 -12.71 11.86 -21.08
CA THR A 127 -13.41 12.18 -22.34
C THR A 127 -14.15 13.52 -22.25
N GLN A 128 -14.43 13.98 -21.03
CA GLN A 128 -14.84 15.33 -20.69
C GLN A 128 -14.18 15.67 -19.36
N VAL A 129 -13.42 16.76 -19.27
CA VAL A 129 -13.34 17.46 -17.98
C VAL A 129 -14.73 18.03 -17.80
N SER A 130 -15.66 17.22 -17.28
CA SER A 130 -16.86 17.75 -16.69
C SER A 130 -16.36 18.52 -15.48
N TYR A 131 -16.11 19.80 -15.69
CA TYR A 131 -16.27 20.75 -14.62
C TYR A 131 -17.75 20.64 -14.27
N THR A 132 -18.11 19.68 -13.41
CA THR A 132 -19.35 19.81 -12.66
C THR A 132 -19.12 21.10 -11.88
N PRO A 133 -19.78 22.22 -12.24
CA PRO A 133 -19.76 23.36 -11.35
C PRO A 133 -20.12 22.79 -9.98
N SER A 134 -19.34 23.13 -8.95
CA SER A 134 -19.69 22.75 -7.58
C SER A 134 -21.17 23.03 -7.41
N ILE A 135 -21.95 21.96 -7.28
CA ILE A 135 -23.41 22.02 -7.23
C ILE A 135 -23.74 23.14 -6.25
N SER A 136 -24.47 24.15 -6.72
CA SER A 136 -24.82 25.27 -5.85
C SER A 136 -25.60 24.73 -4.66
N ILE A 137 -25.49 25.36 -3.49
CA ILE A 137 -26.19 24.89 -2.27
C ILE A 137 -27.70 24.66 -2.56
N LYS A 138 -28.30 25.48 -3.43
CA LYS A 138 -29.69 25.33 -3.86
C LYS A 138 -29.96 24.02 -4.61
N GLN A 139 -29.10 23.65 -5.56
CA GLN A 139 -29.22 22.38 -6.28
C GLN A 139 -28.97 21.17 -5.38
N TRP A 140 -28.13 21.31 -4.34
CA TRP A 140 -27.99 20.27 -3.32
C TRP A 140 -29.28 20.09 -2.52
N LEU A 141 -29.93 21.18 -2.13
CA LEU A 141 -31.21 21.15 -1.43
C LEU A 141 -32.30 20.54 -2.32
N GLU A 142 -32.43 20.99 -3.57
CA GLU A 142 -33.38 20.42 -4.54
C GLU A 142 -33.15 18.92 -4.77
N LEU A 143 -31.89 18.48 -4.82
CA LEU A 143 -31.55 17.08 -5.00
C LEU A 143 -31.83 16.27 -3.72
N ILE A 144 -31.60 16.83 -2.54
CA ILE A 144 -31.99 16.22 -1.26
C ILE A 144 -33.51 16.08 -1.18
N ASP A 145 -34.25 17.12 -1.55
CA ASP A 145 -35.72 17.10 -1.55
C ASP A 145 -36.26 16.06 -2.56
N ALA A 146 -35.70 16.02 -3.78
CA ALA A 146 -36.05 15.02 -4.77
C ALA A 146 -35.69 13.59 -4.33
N LEU A 147 -34.59 13.40 -3.59
CA LEU A 147 -34.23 12.10 -3.02
C LEU A 147 -35.15 11.72 -1.86
N ASN A 148 -35.59 12.68 -1.04
CA ASN A 148 -36.55 12.48 0.03
C ASN A 148 -37.94 12.13 -0.49
N GLU A 149 -38.34 12.65 -1.65
CA GLU A 149 -39.61 12.29 -2.30
C GLU A 149 -39.54 10.95 -3.05
N ASN A 150 -38.33 10.47 -3.35
CA ASN A 150 -38.13 9.23 -4.09
C ASN A 150 -38.27 8.00 -3.18
N THR A 151 -39.39 7.30 -3.32
CA THR A 151 -39.73 6.08 -2.56
C THR A 151 -38.74 4.93 -2.76
N VAL A 152 -38.16 4.80 -3.95
CA VAL A 152 -37.14 3.77 -4.24
C VAL A 152 -35.85 4.09 -3.51
N PHE A 153 -35.45 5.35 -3.48
CA PHE A 153 -34.28 5.80 -2.72
C PHE A 153 -34.49 5.60 -1.22
N LEU A 154 -35.62 6.06 -0.66
CA LEU A 154 -35.93 5.87 0.76
C LEU A 154 -35.94 4.39 1.15
N SER A 155 -36.62 3.53 0.38
CA SER A 155 -36.65 2.10 0.66
C SER A 155 -35.27 1.45 0.56
N SER A 156 -34.40 1.94 -0.32
CA SER A 156 -33.02 1.49 -0.45
C SER A 156 -32.15 2.00 0.70
N ALA A 157 -32.34 3.24 1.14
CA ALA A 157 -31.68 3.84 2.29
C ALA A 157 -32.05 3.11 3.58
N GLU A 158 -33.33 2.78 3.78
CA GLU A 158 -33.78 1.96 4.91
C GLU A 158 -33.18 0.55 4.89
N LYS A 159 -33.13 -0.09 3.72
CA LYS A 159 -32.49 -1.40 3.55
C LYS A 159 -31.00 -1.31 3.89
N LEU A 160 -30.33 -0.25 3.45
CA LEU A 160 -28.93 0.01 3.73
C LEU A 160 -28.71 0.25 5.23
N GLN A 161 -29.52 1.09 5.87
CA GLN A 161 -29.48 1.31 7.31
C GLN A 161 -29.69 0.01 8.09
N LYS A 162 -30.68 -0.80 7.73
CA LYS A 162 -30.91 -2.12 8.33
C LYS A 162 -29.72 -3.05 8.14
N SER A 163 -29.10 -3.06 6.96
CA SER A 163 -27.91 -3.87 6.68
C SER A 163 -26.69 -3.40 7.49
N TYR A 164 -26.51 -2.09 7.62
CA TYR A 164 -25.45 -1.47 8.41
C TYR A 164 -25.62 -1.82 9.90
N LEU A 165 -26.82 -1.68 10.45
CA LEU A 165 -27.11 -2.08 11.83
C LEU A 165 -26.83 -3.57 12.07
N LYS A 166 -27.12 -4.45 11.09
CA LYS A 166 -26.76 -5.87 11.18
C LYS A 166 -25.24 -6.08 11.20
N ILE A 167 -24.48 -5.32 10.40
CA ILE A 167 -23.01 -5.39 10.38
C ILE A 167 -22.44 -4.92 11.72
N VAL A 168 -22.94 -3.79 12.25
CA VAL A 168 -22.51 -3.25 13.54
C VAL A 168 -22.80 -4.24 14.68
N LYS A 169 -23.99 -4.86 14.71
CA LYS A 169 -24.32 -5.91 15.69
C LYS A 169 -23.40 -7.13 15.59
N LYS A 170 -23.17 -7.64 14.37
CA LYS A 170 -22.23 -8.75 14.15
C LYS A 170 -20.81 -8.42 14.61
N ARG A 171 -20.37 -7.18 14.40
CA ARG A 171 -19.06 -6.69 14.82
C ARG A 171 -18.98 -6.59 16.35
N LEU A 172 -20.01 -6.06 17.00
CA LEU A 172 -20.14 -6.04 18.46
C LEU A 172 -20.07 -7.47 19.03
N GLU A 173 -20.87 -8.40 18.51
CA GLU A 173 -20.84 -9.81 18.92
C GLU A 173 -19.45 -10.45 18.73
N TYR A 174 -18.77 -10.13 17.62
CA TYR A 174 -17.43 -10.64 17.36
C TYR A 174 -16.39 -10.08 18.35
N GLU A 175 -16.46 -8.79 18.67
CA GLU A 175 -15.59 -8.17 19.67
C GLU A 175 -15.90 -8.66 21.08
N LEU A 176 -17.17 -8.83 21.45
CA LEU A 176 -17.60 -9.41 22.74
C LEU A 176 -17.09 -10.84 22.92
N LYS A 177 -17.07 -11.67 21.85
CA LYS A 177 -16.50 -13.03 21.89
C LYS A 177 -14.99 -13.07 22.14
N LYS A 178 -14.27 -11.99 21.84
CA LYS A 178 -12.83 -11.87 22.13
C LYS A 178 -12.56 -11.48 23.58
N ILE A 179 -13.59 -11.05 24.31
CA ILE A 179 -13.46 -10.66 25.70
C ILE A 179 -13.30 -11.95 26.54
N PRO A 180 -12.30 -12.01 27.45
CA PRO A 180 -12.19 -13.13 28.39
C PRO A 180 -13.44 -13.25 29.27
N PHE A 181 -13.92 -14.48 29.50
CA PHE A 181 -15.10 -14.79 30.31
C PHE A 181 -15.06 -14.22 31.75
N GLU A 182 -13.87 -13.90 32.26
CA GLU A 182 -13.64 -13.38 33.62
C GLU A 182 -13.76 -11.85 33.74
N THR A 183 -14.03 -11.15 32.64
CA THR A 183 -14.18 -9.70 32.69
C THR A 183 -15.47 -9.32 33.41
N PRO A 184 -15.42 -8.34 34.33
CA PRO A 184 -16.61 -7.94 35.07
C PRO A 184 -17.64 -7.32 34.11
N SER A 185 -18.92 -7.63 34.35
CA SER A 185 -20.05 -7.17 33.54
C SER A 185 -20.09 -5.64 33.36
N SER A 186 -19.63 -4.89 34.36
CA SER A 186 -19.52 -3.42 34.30
C SER A 186 -18.60 -2.93 33.18
N ILE A 187 -17.47 -3.61 32.93
CA ILE A 187 -16.52 -3.23 31.87
C ILE A 187 -17.08 -3.60 30.48
N ILE A 188 -17.84 -4.69 30.40
CA ILE A 188 -18.52 -5.11 29.18
C ILE A 188 -19.62 -4.09 28.83
N GLU A 189 -20.43 -3.68 29.79
CA GLU A 189 -21.46 -2.64 29.59
C GLU A 189 -20.88 -1.29 29.20
N GLU A 190 -19.73 -0.90 29.78
CA GLU A 190 -19.01 0.30 29.38
C GLU A 190 -18.44 0.21 27.95
N PHE A 191 -17.94 -0.97 27.57
CA PHE A 191 -17.47 -1.22 26.21
C PHE A 191 -18.62 -1.11 25.20
N GLU A 192 -19.78 -1.71 25.48
CA GLU A 192 -20.96 -1.62 24.62
C GLU A 192 -21.44 -0.17 24.44
N LYS A 193 -21.48 0.60 25.53
CA LYS A 193 -21.84 2.03 25.48
C LYS A 193 -20.85 2.83 24.62
N GLN A 194 -19.55 2.56 24.74
CA GLN A 194 -18.51 3.25 23.96
C GLN A 194 -18.43 2.77 22.49
N PHE A 195 -18.80 1.51 22.22
CA PHE A 195 -18.88 0.98 20.87
C PHE A 195 -20.09 1.53 20.09
N ASN A 196 -21.18 1.84 20.81
CA ASN A 196 -22.36 2.47 20.21
C ASN A 196 -22.12 3.93 19.81
N THR A 197 -21.22 4.64 20.51
CA THR A 197 -20.82 6.00 20.13
C THR A 197 -19.69 6.01 19.10
N ASN A 198 -18.80 5.00 19.11
CA ASN A 198 -17.73 4.84 18.14
C ASN A 198 -17.61 3.39 17.67
N HIS A 199 -18.20 3.09 16.50
CA HIS A 199 -18.27 1.74 15.93
C HIS A 199 -16.91 1.15 15.49
N ASP A 200 -15.84 1.95 15.47
CA ASP A 200 -14.49 1.52 15.12
C ASP A 200 -13.62 1.14 16.32
N LEU A 201 -14.18 1.22 17.53
CA LEU A 201 -13.49 0.86 18.75
C LEU A 201 -13.28 -0.66 18.84
N THR A 202 -12.03 -1.08 19.00
CA THR A 202 -11.66 -2.48 19.29
C THR A 202 -11.52 -2.66 20.80
N TYR A 203 -11.81 -3.85 21.33
CA TYR A 203 -11.68 -4.13 22.77
C TYR A 203 -10.25 -3.85 23.30
N GLU A 204 -9.21 -4.13 22.52
CA GLU A 204 -7.82 -3.81 22.88
C GLU A 204 -7.55 -2.30 23.00
N LYS A 205 -8.17 -1.49 22.13
CA LYS A 205 -8.04 -0.03 22.17
C LYS A 205 -8.79 0.54 23.38
N PHE A 206 -9.99 0.01 23.64
CA PHE A 206 -10.77 0.31 24.83
C PHE A 206 -10.00 0.01 26.11
N LEU A 207 -9.36 -1.16 26.20
CA LEU A 207 -8.50 -1.53 27.33
C LEU A 207 -7.30 -0.59 27.47
N LYS A 208 -6.66 -0.17 26.38
CA LYS A 208 -5.57 0.80 26.43
C LYS A 208 -6.04 2.16 26.97
N THR A 209 -7.21 2.63 26.53
CA THR A 209 -7.80 3.89 27.00
C THR A 209 -8.27 3.83 28.46
N ILE A 210 -8.78 2.69 28.92
CA ILE A 210 -9.08 2.48 30.34
C ILE A 210 -7.78 2.44 31.14
N LYS A 211 -6.78 1.69 30.71
CA LYS A 211 -5.47 1.59 31.38
C LYS A 211 -4.76 2.94 31.46
N SER A 212 -4.93 3.82 30.48
CA SER A 212 -4.37 5.18 30.52
C SER A 212 -5.18 6.17 31.35
N LYS A 213 -6.42 5.82 31.75
CA LYS A 213 -7.31 6.69 32.53
C LYS A 213 -7.44 6.29 34.01
N LEU A 214 -7.10 5.06 34.37
CA LEU A 214 -7.14 4.58 35.77
C LEU A 214 -5.91 5.09 36.55
N THR A 215 -6.14 5.64 37.74
CA THR A 215 -5.11 6.01 38.73
C THR A 215 -4.49 4.78 39.41
N GLU A 216 -3.31 4.93 40.01
CA GLU A 216 -2.48 3.85 40.59
C GLU A 216 -3.23 2.95 41.60
N GLU A 217 -4.18 3.52 42.35
CA GLU A 217 -4.98 2.84 43.38
C GLU A 217 -5.98 1.84 42.77
N GLU A 218 -6.64 2.18 41.66
CA GLU A 218 -7.59 1.28 40.98
C GLU A 218 -6.87 0.14 40.25
N LEU A 219 -5.62 0.38 39.83
CA LEU A 219 -4.72 -0.62 39.27
C LEU A 219 -4.28 -1.66 40.30
N GLN A 220 -4.04 -1.25 41.55
CA GLN A 220 -3.75 -2.16 42.66
C GLN A 220 -4.95 -3.04 42.99
N ILE A 221 -6.15 -2.45 43.13
CA ILE A 221 -7.38 -3.20 43.41
C ILE A 221 -7.67 -4.25 42.31
N LYS A 222 -7.48 -3.90 41.03
CA LYS A 222 -7.67 -4.86 39.93
C LYS A 222 -6.59 -5.94 39.87
N LYS A 223 -5.33 -5.64 40.23
CA LYS A 223 -4.27 -6.65 40.35
C LYS A 223 -4.55 -7.64 41.49
N GLU A 224 -5.06 -7.16 42.62
CA GLU A 224 -5.46 -8.02 43.73
C GLU A 224 -6.66 -8.91 43.39
N LEU A 225 -7.64 -8.39 42.64
CA LEU A 225 -8.77 -9.19 42.17
C LEU A 225 -8.34 -10.28 41.19
N LEU A 226 -7.39 -10.00 40.29
CA LEU A 226 -6.81 -10.99 39.38
C LEU A 226 -5.96 -12.04 40.11
N ALA A 227 -5.26 -11.66 41.19
CA ALA A 227 -4.54 -12.64 42.01
C ALA A 227 -5.52 -13.56 42.76
N LYS A 228 -6.62 -13.01 43.29
CA LYS A 228 -7.68 -13.79 43.96
C LYS A 228 -8.43 -14.71 43.00
N SER A 229 -8.62 -14.33 41.73
CA SER A 229 -9.25 -15.21 40.74
C SER A 229 -8.37 -16.39 40.37
N LYS A 230 -7.06 -16.16 40.16
CA LYS A 230 -6.09 -17.24 39.92
C LYS A 230 -6.02 -18.24 41.08
N GLN A 231 -5.99 -17.74 42.32
CA GLN A 231 -6.02 -18.60 43.51
C GLN A 231 -7.31 -19.42 43.60
N LYS A 232 -8.46 -18.85 43.22
CA LYS A 232 -9.72 -19.61 43.17
C LYS A 232 -9.72 -20.68 42.10
N GLN A 233 -9.14 -20.42 40.92
CA GLN A 233 -8.99 -21.42 39.86
C GLN A 233 -8.09 -22.57 40.30
N GLU A 234 -6.95 -22.27 40.91
CA GLU A 234 -6.07 -23.30 41.48
C GLU A 234 -6.81 -24.15 42.52
N ILE A 235 -7.60 -23.53 43.41
CA ILE A 235 -8.40 -24.26 44.40
C ILE A 235 -9.48 -25.13 43.73
N GLU A 236 -10.11 -24.67 42.65
CA GLU A 236 -11.17 -25.40 41.95
C GLU A 236 -10.61 -26.58 41.12
N GLU A 237 -9.44 -26.40 40.51
CA GLU A 237 -8.67 -27.49 39.88
C GLU A 237 -8.21 -28.52 40.93
N LEU A 238 -7.75 -28.07 42.09
CA LEU A 238 -7.39 -28.96 43.20
C LEU A 238 -8.60 -29.74 43.74
N LYS A 239 -9.79 -29.13 43.79
CA LYS A 239 -11.03 -29.85 44.15
C LYS A 239 -11.41 -30.90 43.12
N LYS A 240 -11.37 -30.57 41.83
CA LYS A 240 -11.65 -31.54 40.76
C LYS A 240 -10.67 -32.72 40.77
N THR A 241 -9.39 -32.43 40.96
CA THR A 241 -8.38 -33.50 41.09
C THR A 241 -8.58 -34.35 42.34
N GLN A 242 -9.02 -33.77 43.47
CA GLN A 242 -9.40 -34.54 44.67
C GLN A 242 -10.64 -35.41 44.43
N GLU A 243 -11.68 -34.87 43.77
CA GLU A 243 -12.89 -35.62 43.42
C GLU A 243 -12.56 -36.80 42.50
N GLU A 244 -11.74 -36.58 41.46
CA GLU A 244 -11.26 -37.63 40.56
C GLU A 244 -10.42 -38.68 41.30
N GLN A 245 -9.60 -38.29 42.28
CA GLN A 245 -8.85 -39.20 43.15
C GLN A 245 -9.78 -40.03 44.05
N THR A 246 -10.83 -39.43 44.62
CA THR A 246 -11.81 -40.18 45.43
C THR A 246 -12.62 -41.16 44.58
N GLU A 247 -13.05 -40.78 43.38
CA GLU A 247 -13.76 -41.67 42.47
C GLU A 247 -12.87 -42.83 41.98
N THR A 248 -11.60 -42.56 41.69
CA THR A 248 -10.65 -43.61 41.31
C THR A 248 -10.37 -44.55 42.48
N PHE A 249 -10.24 -44.04 43.71
CA PHE A 249 -10.07 -44.86 44.90
C PHE A 249 -11.32 -45.71 45.20
N GLU A 250 -12.51 -45.13 45.14
CA GLU A 250 -13.75 -45.89 45.33
C GLU A 250 -13.95 -46.98 44.27
N SER A 251 -13.57 -46.69 43.02
CA SER A 251 -13.65 -47.68 41.95
C SER A 251 -12.58 -48.77 42.06
N TYR A 252 -11.42 -48.48 42.65
CA TYR A 252 -10.42 -49.49 43.00
C TYR A 252 -10.94 -50.45 44.06
N LEU A 253 -11.61 -49.93 45.10
CA LEU A 253 -12.18 -50.76 46.17
C LEU A 253 -13.36 -51.64 45.72
N LYS A 254 -14.11 -51.20 44.70
CA LYS A 254 -15.30 -51.92 44.19
C LYS A 254 -15.00 -52.93 43.08
N LEU A 255 -13.87 -52.81 42.38
CA LEU A 255 -13.55 -53.62 41.20
C LEU A 255 -12.39 -54.59 41.48
N SER A 256 -12.36 -55.69 40.74
CA SER A 256 -11.17 -56.55 40.66
C SER A 256 -10.01 -55.77 40.05
N GLU A 257 -8.79 -56.02 40.53
CA GLU A 257 -7.54 -55.35 40.09
C GLU A 257 -7.40 -55.31 38.56
N LYS A 258 -7.69 -56.42 37.87
CA LYS A 258 -7.66 -56.51 36.40
C LYS A 258 -8.73 -55.64 35.70
N GLU A 259 -9.90 -55.49 36.31
CA GLU A 259 -10.99 -54.68 35.75
C GLU A 259 -10.75 -53.19 35.97
N PHE A 260 -10.16 -52.84 37.11
CA PHE A 260 -9.75 -51.48 37.43
C PHE A 260 -8.67 -50.97 36.47
N GLU A 261 -7.61 -51.75 36.22
CA GLU A 261 -6.57 -51.42 35.25
C GLU A 261 -7.13 -51.25 33.83
N ARG A 262 -8.07 -52.13 33.42
CA ARG A 262 -8.76 -52.01 32.13
C ARG A 262 -9.55 -50.70 32.02
N LYS A 263 -10.20 -50.25 33.11
CA LYS A 263 -10.99 -49.01 33.16
C LYS A 263 -10.08 -47.77 33.14
N LEU A 264 -8.98 -47.78 33.89
CA LEU A 264 -7.96 -46.72 33.85
C LEU A 264 -7.34 -46.57 32.46
N ARG A 265 -6.96 -47.67 31.82
CA ARG A 265 -6.41 -47.67 30.46
C ARG A 265 -7.36 -47.04 29.45
N LYS A 266 -8.66 -47.36 29.53
CA LYS A 266 -9.69 -46.76 28.67
C LYS A 266 -9.84 -45.25 28.90
N ARG A 267 -9.76 -44.77 30.15
CA ARG A 267 -9.78 -43.34 30.46
C ARG A 267 -8.56 -42.61 29.90
N LYS A 268 -7.36 -43.19 30.04
CA LYS A 268 -6.10 -42.62 29.51
C LYS A 268 -5.90 -42.80 27.99
N ARG A 269 -6.74 -43.61 27.34
CA ARG A 269 -6.65 -43.97 25.90
C ARG A 269 -5.32 -44.62 25.50
N GLU A 270 -4.68 -45.33 26.43
CA GLU A 270 -3.44 -46.06 26.18
C GLU A 270 -3.73 -47.36 25.41
N LYS A 271 -2.91 -47.68 24.39
CA LYS A 271 -3.09 -48.92 23.60
C LYS A 271 -2.58 -50.11 24.42
N LEU A 272 -3.16 -51.30 24.21
CA LEU A 272 -2.76 -52.55 24.87
C LEU A 272 -1.26 -52.87 24.72
N ILE A 273 -0.62 -52.37 23.67
CA ILE A 273 0.80 -52.60 23.35
C ILE A 273 1.72 -51.74 24.23
N ASP A 274 1.21 -50.63 24.79
CA ASP A 274 1.99 -49.68 25.61
C ASP A 274 2.04 -50.09 27.09
N VAL A 275 1.17 -51.02 27.53
CA VAL A 275 1.26 -51.67 28.84
C VAL A 275 2.16 -52.88 28.70
N LYS A 276 3.46 -52.65 28.50
CA LYS A 276 4.47 -53.67 28.78
C LYS A 276 4.63 -53.73 30.29
N GLU A 277 4.55 -54.94 30.85
CA GLU A 277 5.00 -55.22 32.20
C GLU A 277 6.35 -54.54 32.42
N SER A 278 6.47 -53.79 33.51
CA SER A 278 7.69 -53.09 33.88
C SER A 278 8.79 -54.11 34.20
N GLU A 279 9.46 -54.60 33.17
CA GLU A 279 10.78 -55.21 33.31
C GLU A 279 11.78 -54.09 33.59
N ASN A 280 12.18 -54.04 34.87
CA ASN A 280 13.48 -53.66 35.39
C ASN A 280 14.38 -52.77 34.51
N GLN A 281 14.60 -51.55 35.00
CA GLN A 281 15.85 -50.80 34.96
C GLN A 281 16.91 -51.33 33.96
N LYS A 282 16.80 -50.94 32.69
CA LYS A 282 17.97 -50.90 31.82
C LYS A 282 18.32 -49.44 31.60
N LYS A 283 19.50 -49.07 32.12
CA LYS A 283 20.19 -47.81 31.84
C LYS A 283 20.10 -47.56 30.33
N LEU A 284 19.63 -46.38 29.96
CA LEU A 284 19.70 -45.87 28.61
C LEU A 284 21.18 -45.79 28.22
N GLU A 285 21.68 -46.80 27.52
CA GLU A 285 22.90 -46.66 26.73
C GLU A 285 22.51 -45.83 25.51
N LEU A 286 22.80 -44.53 25.58
CA LEU A 286 22.77 -43.64 24.43
C LEU A 286 23.79 -44.16 23.42
N SER A 287 23.31 -44.70 22.30
CA SER A 287 24.18 -45.03 21.15
C SER A 287 24.94 -43.78 20.71
N ASP A 288 26.23 -43.92 20.41
CA ASP A 288 27.15 -42.84 20.02
C ASP A 288 26.62 -41.99 18.83
N GLU A 289 25.80 -42.58 17.96
CA GLU A 289 25.17 -41.85 16.85
C GLU A 289 24.10 -40.85 17.32
N ILE A 290 23.42 -41.14 18.42
CA ILE A 290 22.37 -40.30 18.98
C ILE A 290 23.01 -39.18 19.81
N SER A 291 24.06 -39.46 20.58
CA SER A 291 24.82 -38.43 21.30
C SER A 291 25.50 -37.46 20.31
N GLU A 292 26.11 -37.95 19.24
CA GLU A 292 26.69 -37.10 18.18
C GLU A 292 25.63 -36.23 17.49
N LYS A 293 24.44 -36.79 17.21
CA LYS A 293 23.35 -36.00 16.60
C LYS A 293 22.85 -34.92 17.55
N ILE A 294 22.75 -35.22 18.84
CA ILE A 294 22.34 -34.25 19.86
C ILE A 294 23.41 -33.16 20.03
N GLU A 295 24.70 -33.50 20.04
CA GLU A 295 25.79 -32.51 20.10
C GLU A 295 25.87 -31.65 18.84
N LYS A 296 25.75 -32.24 17.65
CA LYS A 296 25.67 -31.50 16.38
C LYS A 296 24.45 -30.58 16.35
N PHE A 297 23.34 -30.96 16.98
CA PHE A 297 22.15 -30.13 17.09
C PHE A 297 22.35 -28.98 18.07
N LYS A 298 22.93 -29.23 19.26
CA LYS A 298 23.27 -28.18 20.24
C LYS A 298 24.25 -27.16 19.67
N MET A 299 25.32 -27.60 19.01
CA MET A 299 26.28 -26.69 18.37
C MET A 299 25.67 -25.84 17.26
N LYS A 300 24.70 -26.36 16.50
CA LYS A 300 23.98 -25.59 15.49
C LYS A 300 22.99 -24.61 16.11
N PHE A 301 22.46 -24.93 17.29
CA PHE A 301 21.53 -24.08 18.00
C PHE A 301 22.26 -22.90 18.67
N ASP A 302 23.35 -23.17 19.39
CA ASP A 302 24.14 -22.16 20.09
C ASP A 302 24.76 -21.14 19.11
N LYS A 303 25.28 -21.60 17.96
CA LYS A 303 25.79 -20.68 16.93
C LYS A 303 24.72 -19.77 16.33
N LYS A 304 23.49 -20.28 16.13
CA LYS A 304 22.38 -19.50 15.55
C LYS A 304 21.73 -18.57 16.55
N SER A 305 21.74 -18.90 17.84
CA SER A 305 21.21 -18.03 18.90
C SER A 305 22.15 -16.85 19.16
N ASP A 306 23.46 -17.11 19.20
CA ASP A 306 24.46 -16.07 19.45
C ASP A 306 24.57 -15.08 18.30
N GLU A 307 24.36 -15.52 17.05
CA GLU A 307 24.42 -14.64 15.87
C GLU A 307 23.16 -13.78 15.66
N ASN A 308 21.96 -14.25 16.06
CA ASN A 308 20.70 -13.57 15.72
C ASN A 308 19.99 -12.90 16.91
N TYR A 309 20.22 -13.36 18.14
CA TYR A 309 19.39 -12.94 19.29
C TYR A 309 20.20 -12.33 20.43
N LEU A 310 21.50 -12.59 20.50
CA LEU A 310 22.42 -11.87 21.37
C LEU A 310 23.19 -10.85 20.53
N ALA A 311 22.60 -9.67 20.32
CA ALA A 311 23.43 -8.51 20.07
C ALA A 311 24.38 -8.41 21.27
N LYS A 312 25.68 -8.61 21.06
CA LYS A 312 26.68 -8.25 22.07
C LYS A 312 26.36 -6.82 22.48
N GLU A 313 25.92 -6.64 23.73
CA GLU A 313 25.80 -5.31 24.30
C GLU A 313 27.22 -4.72 24.28
N ASN A 314 27.52 -3.91 23.26
CA ASN A 314 28.69 -3.07 23.24
C ASN A 314 28.41 -1.95 24.25
N ILE A 315 28.61 -2.25 25.54
CA ILE A 315 28.42 -1.31 26.65
C ILE A 315 29.47 -0.18 26.59
N ASP A 316 30.55 -0.37 25.82
CA ASP A 316 31.68 0.57 25.77
C ASP A 316 31.71 1.51 24.55
N GLU A 317 30.80 1.38 23.57
CA GLU A 317 30.78 2.29 22.42
C GLU A 317 29.79 3.45 22.64
N ASP A 318 30.31 4.69 22.67
CA ASP A 318 29.51 5.89 22.83
C ASP A 318 28.43 5.96 21.71
N PRO A 319 27.13 6.00 22.04
CA PRO A 319 26.05 6.00 21.05
C PRO A 319 26.17 7.12 20.01
N LEU A 320 26.88 8.21 20.32
CA LEU A 320 27.20 9.27 19.37
C LEU A 320 28.16 8.84 18.27
N GLU A 321 29.12 7.96 18.55
CA GLU A 321 30.06 7.44 17.55
C GLU A 321 29.36 6.50 16.57
N ILE A 322 28.47 5.63 17.07
CA ILE A 322 27.65 4.73 16.24
C ILE A 322 26.79 5.53 15.25
N ILE A 323 26.23 6.67 15.67
CA ILE A 323 25.45 7.57 14.81
C ILE A 323 26.36 8.25 13.77
N ARG A 324 27.55 8.70 14.16
CA ARG A 324 28.52 9.34 13.24
C ARG A 324 29.00 8.35 12.18
N GLU A 325 29.27 7.10 12.55
CA GLU A 325 29.66 6.06 11.59
C GLU A 325 28.53 5.71 10.62
N ARG A 326 27.29 5.60 11.10
CA ARG A 326 26.12 5.39 10.23
C ARG A 326 25.92 6.54 9.24
N LYS A 327 26.11 7.79 9.67
CA LYS A 327 26.05 8.95 8.76
C LYS A 327 27.16 8.89 7.69
N LYS A 328 28.40 8.59 8.09
CA LYS A 328 29.53 8.42 7.15
C LYS A 328 29.28 7.30 6.14
N LYS A 329 28.71 6.17 6.57
CA LYS A 329 28.35 5.06 5.67
C LYS A 329 27.26 5.47 4.66
N LYS A 330 26.20 6.14 5.12
CA LYS A 330 25.15 6.66 4.23
C LYS A 330 25.65 7.72 3.25
N GLU A 331 26.56 8.60 3.65
CA GLU A 331 27.17 9.57 2.73
C GLU A 331 28.03 8.87 1.67
N LYS A 332 28.77 7.81 2.03
CA LYS A 332 29.54 7.01 1.05
C LYS A 332 28.63 6.28 0.08
N GLU A 333 27.50 5.72 0.54
CA GLU A 333 26.49 5.12 -0.32
C GLU A 333 25.87 6.15 -1.27
N TYR A 334 25.51 7.32 -0.74
CA TYR A 334 24.95 8.41 -1.55
C TYR A 334 25.93 8.92 -2.60
N LYS A 335 27.21 9.07 -2.26
CA LYS A 335 28.26 9.43 -3.24
C LYS A 335 28.41 8.38 -4.33
N LYS A 336 28.49 7.10 -3.99
CA LYS A 336 28.52 6.01 -4.98
C LYS A 336 27.29 6.03 -5.89
N PHE A 337 26.12 6.30 -5.31
CA PHE A 337 24.88 6.39 -6.07
C PHE A 337 24.92 7.60 -7.02
N LYS A 338 25.36 8.76 -6.55
CA LYS A 338 25.47 9.98 -7.35
C LYS A 338 26.50 9.82 -8.48
N ASP A 339 27.67 9.26 -8.20
CA ASP A 339 28.73 9.03 -9.18
C ASP A 339 28.27 8.09 -10.30
N HIS A 340 27.40 7.11 -10.00
CA HIS A 340 26.83 6.20 -10.99
C HIS A 340 25.87 6.89 -11.98
N PHE A 341 25.20 7.97 -11.56
CA PHE A 341 24.26 8.73 -12.41
C PHE A 341 24.90 9.92 -13.13
N GLU A 342 26.08 10.38 -12.70
CA GLU A 342 26.85 11.42 -13.39
C GLU A 342 27.83 10.84 -14.43
N SER A 343 28.03 9.51 -14.45
CA SER A 343 28.86 8.80 -15.44
C SER A 343 28.12 8.22 -16.65
N ASP A 344 26.79 8.32 -16.67
CA ASP A 344 25.89 8.02 -17.82
C ASP A 344 25.42 9.33 -18.45
#